data_AF-A0A1H3HE67-F1
#
_entry.id   AF-A0A1H3HE67-F1
#
_cell.length_a   1.000
_cell.length_b   1.000
_cell.length_c   1.000
_cell.angle_alpha   90.00
_cell.angle_beta   90.00
_cell.angle_gamma   90.00
#
_symmetry.space_group_name_H-M   'P 1'
#
loop_
_entity.id
_entity.type
_entity.pdbx_description
1 polymer ?
#
loop_
_entity_poly.entity_id
_entity_poly.type
_entity_poly.pdbx_seq_one_letter_code
_entity_poly.pdbx_strand_id
1 'polypeptide(L)' 'MGDRPCDRVFCPACDAPATTQDAECPDCGAALPDEGR' A
#
# COMPACT_ATOMS: atom_id res chain seq x y z
N MET A 1 14.80 -13.25 12.46
CA MET A 1 13.62 -13.07 13.34
C MET A 1 13.05 -11.69 13.05
N GLY A 2 11.88 -11.63 12.40
CA GLY A 2 11.01 -10.45 12.38
C GLY A 2 11.30 -9.36 11.34
N ASP A 3 11.19 -9.68 10.04
CA ASP A 3 10.93 -8.66 9.02
C ASP A 3 9.56 -8.04 9.32
N ARG A 4 9.54 -6.90 10.02
CA ARG A 4 8.34 -6.11 10.26
C ARG A 4 8.37 -4.87 9.36
N PRO A 5 7.87 -4.92 8.13
CA PRO A 5 7.20 -3.78 7.56
C PRO A 5 5.74 -3.98 7.95
N CYS A 6 5.38 -3.51 9.15
CA CYS A 6 3.99 -3.51 9.58
C CYS A 6 3.15 -2.46 8.83
N ASP A 7 3.76 -1.69 7.93
CA ASP A 7 3.14 -0.62 7.14
C ASP A 7 2.84 -1.05 5.69
N ARG A 8 2.56 -2.34 5.47
CA ARG A 8 2.05 -2.84 4.19
C ARG A 8 0.53 -2.70 4.20
N VAL A 9 0.00 -1.85 3.32
CA VAL A 9 -1.43 -1.74 3.06
C VAL A 9 -1.78 -2.59 1.84
N PHE A 10 -3.03 -3.01 1.76
CA PHE A 10 -3.52 -3.73 0.58
C PHE A 10 -4.30 -2.76 -0.29
N CYS A 11 -4.05 -2.82 -1.60
CA CYS A 11 -4.79 -2.01 -2.55
C CYS A 11 -6.27 -2.41 -2.54
N PRO A 12 -7.22 -1.47 -2.38
CA PRO A 12 -8.65 -1.81 -2.36
C PRO A 12 -9.21 -2.24 -3.72
N ALA A 13 -8.45 -2.06 -4.80
CA ALA A 13 -8.88 -2.39 -6.16
C ALA A 13 -8.47 -3.81 -6.60
N CYS A 14 -7.23 -4.22 -6.29
CA CYS A 14 -6.68 -5.50 -6.75
C CYS A 14 -6.18 -6.40 -5.61
N ASP A 15 -6.29 -5.96 -4.36
CA ASP A 15 -5.79 -6.66 -3.17
C ASP A 15 -4.27 -6.90 -3.16
N ALA A 16 -3.53 -6.16 -4.00
CA ALA A 16 -2.07 -6.28 -4.08
C ALA A 16 -1.40 -5.63 -2.85
N PRO A 17 -0.28 -6.20 -2.36
CA PRO A 17 0.50 -5.61 -1.30
C PRO A 17 1.16 -4.30 -1.78
N ALA A 18 0.85 -3.21 -1.11
CA ALA A 18 1.41 -1.87 -1.34
C ALA A 18 1.92 -1.27 -0.01
N THR A 19 2.46 -0.06 -0.06
CA THR A 19 2.87 0.66 1.15
C THR A 19 2.06 1.94 1.31
N THR A 20 1.84 2.38 2.56
CA THR A 20 1.15 3.65 2.84
C THR A 20 1.93 4.87 2.32
N GLN A 21 3.20 4.71 1.97
CA GLN A 21 4.01 5.78 1.39
C GLN A 21 3.83 5.91 -0.13
N ASP A 22 3.19 4.94 -0.78
CA ASP A 22 2.90 4.99 -2.19
C ASP A 22 1.59 5.76 -2.43
N ALA A 23 1.62 6.76 -3.31
CA ALA A 23 0.42 7.47 -3.74
C ALA A 23 -0.49 6.59 -4.63
N GLU A 24 0.09 5.54 -5.22
CA GLU A 24 -0.52 4.69 -6.25
C GLU A 24 -0.07 3.25 -6.06
N CYS A 25 -0.96 2.29 -6.32
CA CYS A 25 -0.62 0.88 -6.24
C CYS A 25 0.37 0.51 -7.37
N PRO A 26 1.53 -0.10 -7.05
CA PRO A 26 2.52 -0.46 -8.06
C PRO A 26 2.08 -1.60 -8.99
N ASP A 27 1.02 -2.33 -8.64
CA ASP A 27 0.57 -3.50 -9.39
C ASP A 27 -0.53 -3.16 -10.39
N CYS A 28 -1.53 -2.38 -9.97
CA CYS A 28 -2.67 -2.00 -10.82
C CYS A 28 -2.70 -0.52 -11.22
N GLY A 29 -1.92 0.34 -10.56
CA GLY A 29 -1.92 1.79 -10.78
C GLY A 29 -3.11 2.53 -10.14
N ALA A 30 -3.89 1.89 -9.26
CA ALA A 30 -4.98 2.58 -8.56
C ALA A 30 -4.44 3.54 -7.49
N ALA A 31 -5.04 4.73 -7.36
CA ALA A 31 -4.66 5.69 -6.33
C ALA A 31 -4.93 5.13 -4.92
N LEU A 32 -3.91 5.15 -4.06
CA LEU A 32 -4.03 4.70 -2.67
C LEU A 32 -4.46 5.89 -1.80
N PRO A 33 -5.29 5.66 -0.76
CA PRO A 33 -5.63 6.70 0.19
C PRO A 33 -4.37 7.06 0.99
N ASP A 34 -3.80 8.23 0.71
CA ASP A 34 -2.73 8.83 1.48
C ASP A 34 -3.27 9.20 2.88
N GLU A 35 -3.03 8.36 3.88
CA GLU A 35 -3.44 8.61 5.27
C GLU A 35 -2.41 9.51 6.01
N GLY A 36 -1.83 10.48 5.30
CA GLY A 36 -0.77 11.37 5.78
C GLY A 36 -1.22 12.75 6.27
N ARG A 37 -2.39 12.90 6.92
CA ARG A 37 -2.84 14.18 7.51
C ARG A 37 -3.43 14.08 8.92
#